data_AF-A0A2S3QH49-F1
#
_entry.id   AF-A0A2S3QH49-F1
#
_cell.length_a   1.000
_cell.length_b   1.000
_cell.length_c   1.000
_cell.angle_alpha   90.00
_cell.angle_beta   90.00
_cell.angle_gamma   90.00
#
_symmetry.space_group_name_H-M   'P 1'
#
loop_
_entity.id
_entity.type
_entity.pdbx_description
1 polymer ?
#
loop_
_entity_poly.entity_id
_entity_poly.type
_entity_poly.pdbx_seq_one_letter_code
_entity_poly.pdbx_strand_id
1 'polypeptide(L)'
;MAYHDEMVKVRRKLLEQYWPRVLPAVQRLMKQQNAPLTANQFEAVCLWLQQDFHVGQVDRAYLDLLIKNAEAEVLYGQTTRATFGRYVTVADCEDMTALQFARVIHKLFEHFGYQVDPLDESGLILRAPMRPPILVGLEVHNIVIHQPVIDHVIQRQREHNMSHAILVTVGRFGEDIVLPLGTGTIELWDGDRLGALLDRVRLDPAVLLS
;
A
#
# COMPACT_ATOMS: atom_id res chain seq x y z
N MET A 1 -20.78 -3.91 -4.32
CA MET A 1 -19.30 -4.02 -4.43
C MET A 1 -18.64 -3.85 -3.06
N ALA A 2 -18.98 -2.82 -2.26
CA ALA A 2 -18.44 -2.60 -0.91
C ALA A 2 -18.40 -3.83 0.03
N TYR A 3 -19.47 -4.63 0.11
CA TYR A 3 -19.52 -5.80 0.99
C TYR A 3 -18.51 -6.91 0.60
N HIS A 4 -18.23 -7.08 -0.70
CA HIS A 4 -17.27 -8.09 -1.13
C HIS A 4 -15.84 -7.71 -0.73
N ASP A 5 -15.47 -6.44 -0.93
CA ASP A 5 -14.14 -5.92 -0.60
C ASP A 5 -13.90 -5.89 0.91
N GLU A 6 -14.91 -5.54 1.71
CA GLU A 6 -14.84 -5.65 3.18
C GLU A 6 -14.65 -7.09 3.64
N MET A 7 -15.36 -8.04 3.04
CA MET A 7 -15.20 -9.47 3.37
C MET A 7 -13.81 -9.98 2.98
N VAL A 8 -13.22 -9.51 1.88
CA VAL A 8 -11.83 -9.83 1.51
C VAL A 8 -10.85 -9.28 2.54
N LYS A 9 -11.00 -8.02 2.97
CA LYS A 9 -10.17 -7.41 4.02
C LYS A 9 -10.25 -8.19 5.34
N VAL A 10 -11.45 -8.57 5.77
CA VAL A 10 -11.65 -9.37 6.99
C VAL A 10 -10.97 -10.74 6.87
N ARG A 11 -11.11 -11.42 5.73
CA ARG A 11 -10.47 -12.73 5.50
C ARG A 11 -8.95 -12.65 5.55
N ARG A 12 -8.36 -11.61 4.95
CA ARG A 12 -6.90 -11.39 5.01
C ARG A 12 -6.42 -11.14 6.43
N LYS A 13 -7.11 -10.28 7.18
CA LYS A 13 -6.79 -9.98 8.57
C LYS A 13 -6.85 -11.22 9.47
N LEU A 14 -7.86 -12.07 9.27
CA LEU A 14 -7.96 -13.36 9.97
C LEU A 14 -6.80 -14.29 9.56
N LEU A 15 -6.46 -14.35 8.27
CA LEU A 15 -5.35 -15.15 7.78
C LEU A 15 -4.02 -14.71 8.41
N GLU A 16 -3.75 -13.41 8.50
CA GLU A 16 -2.56 -12.85 9.15
C GLU A 16 -2.48 -13.20 10.63
N GLN A 17 -3.63 -13.18 11.32
CA GLN A 17 -3.70 -13.54 12.74
C GLN A 17 -3.37 -15.02 12.99
N TYR A 18 -3.80 -15.92 12.10
CA TYR A 18 -3.64 -17.37 12.30
C TYR A 18 -2.43 -17.96 11.59
N TRP A 19 -1.89 -17.32 10.56
CA TRP A 19 -0.74 -17.80 9.80
C TRP A 19 0.48 -18.15 10.67
N PRO A 20 0.87 -17.37 11.70
CA PRO A 20 1.99 -17.72 12.58
C PRO A 20 1.83 -19.08 13.29
N ARG A 21 0.59 -19.56 13.47
CA ARG A 21 0.29 -20.87 14.07
C ARG A 21 0.41 -22.02 13.06
N VAL A 22 0.12 -21.75 11.80
CA VAL A 22 0.13 -22.72 10.69
C VAL A 22 1.52 -22.85 10.05
N LEU A 23 2.24 -21.73 9.94
CA LEU A 23 3.55 -21.61 9.32
C LEU A 23 4.56 -22.69 9.78
N PRO A 24 4.73 -23.00 11.08
CA PRO A 24 5.73 -23.99 11.51
C PRO A 24 5.43 -25.42 11.03
N ALA A 25 4.16 -25.76 10.80
CA ALA A 25 3.78 -27.07 10.26
C ALA A 25 4.04 -27.13 8.75
N VAL A 26 3.70 -26.06 8.02
CA VAL A 26 3.98 -25.91 6.58
C VAL A 26 5.48 -25.98 6.29
N GLN A 27 6.28 -25.20 7.04
CA GLN A 27 7.74 -25.20 6.88
C GLN A 27 8.36 -26.57 7.20
N ARG A 28 7.87 -27.27 8.24
CA ARG A 28 8.34 -28.64 8.55
C ARG A 28 8.05 -29.60 7.40
N LEU A 29 6.86 -29.53 6.82
CA LEU A 29 6.48 -30.38 5.69
C LEU A 29 7.38 -30.12 4.48
N MET A 30 7.61 -28.86 4.12
CA MET A 30 8.53 -28.47 3.03
C MET A 30 9.97 -28.94 3.30
N LYS A 31 10.47 -28.79 4.53
CA LYS A 31 11.82 -29.27 4.92
C LYS A 31 11.94 -30.79 4.78
N GLN A 32 10.92 -31.52 5.22
CA GLN A 32 10.92 -32.99 5.18
C GLN A 32 10.93 -33.52 3.74
N GLN A 33 10.17 -32.90 2.85
CA GLN A 33 10.10 -33.33 1.44
C GLN A 33 11.15 -32.67 0.55
N ASN A 34 11.87 -31.65 1.04
CA ASN A 34 12.81 -30.81 0.30
C ASN A 34 12.25 -30.31 -1.05
N ALA A 35 10.97 -29.91 -1.04
CA ALA A 35 10.25 -29.47 -2.23
C ALA A 35 9.07 -28.55 -1.84
N PRO A 36 8.56 -27.73 -2.79
CA PRO A 36 7.35 -26.92 -2.60
C PRO A 36 6.11 -27.75 -2.25
N LEU A 37 5.09 -27.12 -1.67
CA LEU A 37 3.82 -27.83 -1.45
C LEU A 37 3.16 -28.17 -2.79
N THR A 38 2.64 -29.40 -2.87
CA THR A 38 1.78 -29.83 -3.97
C THR A 38 0.40 -29.16 -3.87
N ALA A 39 -0.35 -29.14 -4.98
CA ALA A 39 -1.72 -28.60 -5.00
C ALA A 39 -2.64 -29.25 -3.94
N ASN A 40 -2.51 -30.56 -3.71
CA ASN A 40 -3.30 -31.26 -2.70
C ASN A 40 -2.91 -30.84 -1.27
N GLN A 41 -1.62 -30.60 -1.01
CA GLN A 41 -1.16 -30.11 0.29
C GLN A 41 -1.59 -28.65 0.53
N PHE A 42 -1.59 -27.82 -0.51
CA PHE A 42 -2.14 -26.46 -0.44
C PHE A 42 -3.63 -26.48 -0.05
N GLU A 43 -4.41 -27.35 -0.68
CA GLU A 43 -5.83 -27.52 -0.37
C GLU A 43 -6.06 -28.05 1.05
N ALA A 44 -5.20 -28.95 1.53
CA ALA A 44 -5.24 -29.39 2.93
C ALA A 44 -4.97 -28.25 3.92
N VAL A 45 -4.04 -27.34 3.62
CA VAL A 45 -3.80 -26.14 4.44
C VAL A 45 -5.00 -25.19 4.41
N CYS A 46 -5.65 -25.01 3.25
CA CYS A 46 -6.89 -24.25 3.14
C CYS A 46 -7.99 -24.81 4.04
N LEU A 47 -8.21 -26.13 3.98
CA LEU A 47 -9.22 -26.82 4.79
C LEU A 47 -8.89 -26.72 6.29
N TRP A 48 -7.62 -26.88 6.65
CA TRP A 48 -7.17 -26.73 8.04
C TRP A 48 -7.48 -25.34 8.59
N LEU A 49 -7.18 -24.29 7.82
CA LEU A 49 -7.49 -22.90 8.20
C LEU A 49 -9.00 -22.65 8.34
N GLN A 50 -9.81 -23.26 7.48
CA GLN A 50 -11.27 -23.13 7.52
C GLN A 50 -11.90 -23.87 8.72
N GLN A 51 -11.40 -25.06 9.04
CA GLN A 51 -11.97 -25.95 10.05
C GLN A 51 -11.53 -25.58 11.47
N ASP A 52 -10.23 -25.39 11.69
CA ASP A 52 -9.67 -25.21 13.05
C ASP A 52 -9.74 -23.77 13.55
N PHE A 53 -9.76 -22.80 12.64
CA PHE A 53 -9.78 -21.38 12.99
C PHE A 53 -11.09 -20.69 12.61
N HIS A 54 -12.08 -21.45 12.12
CA HIS A 54 -13.40 -20.98 11.69
C HIS A 54 -13.35 -19.81 10.69
N VAL A 55 -12.26 -19.71 9.93
CA VAL A 55 -12.07 -18.68 8.90
C VAL A 55 -12.89 -19.09 7.68
N GLY A 56 -14.20 -18.83 7.70
CA GLY A 56 -15.19 -19.31 6.72
C GLY A 56 -14.64 -19.61 5.31
N GLN A 57 -14.46 -18.60 4.47
CA GLN A 57 -13.74 -18.75 3.20
C GLN A 57 -12.35 -18.12 3.31
N VAL A 58 -11.32 -18.91 3.01
CA VAL A 58 -9.93 -18.46 2.98
C VAL A 58 -9.64 -17.67 1.69
N ASP A 59 -8.93 -16.54 1.81
CA ASP A 59 -8.35 -15.85 0.66
C ASP A 59 -7.18 -16.70 0.10
N ARG A 60 -7.50 -17.57 -0.87
CA ARG A 60 -6.53 -18.48 -1.50
C ARG A 60 -5.37 -17.76 -2.15
N ALA A 61 -5.61 -16.62 -2.79
CA ALA A 61 -4.56 -15.87 -3.47
C ALA A 61 -3.54 -15.33 -2.45
N TYR A 62 -4.04 -14.87 -1.30
CA TYR A 62 -3.18 -14.40 -0.22
C TYR A 62 -2.48 -15.56 0.53
N LEU A 63 -3.13 -16.70 0.70
CA LEU A 63 -2.49 -17.88 1.29
C LEU A 63 -1.38 -18.46 0.40
N ASP A 64 -1.58 -18.53 -0.92
CA ASP A 64 -0.55 -18.96 -1.88
C ASP A 64 0.71 -18.09 -1.78
N LEU A 65 0.51 -16.78 -1.60
CA LEU A 65 1.58 -15.83 -1.37
C LEU A 65 2.35 -16.13 -0.07
N LEU A 66 1.64 -16.36 1.04
CA LEU A 66 2.30 -16.70 2.32
C LEU A 66 3.06 -18.03 2.26
N ILE A 67 2.54 -19.02 1.53
CA ILE A 67 3.19 -20.32 1.34
C ILE A 67 4.46 -20.18 0.49
N LYS A 68 4.42 -19.41 -0.60
CA LYS A 68 5.63 -19.12 -1.42
C LYS A 68 6.72 -18.42 -0.61
N ASN A 69 6.33 -17.57 0.34
CA ASN A 69 7.29 -16.92 1.23
C ASN A 69 7.97 -17.92 2.18
N ALA A 70 7.18 -18.83 2.74
CA ALA A 70 7.72 -19.92 3.56
C ALA A 70 8.62 -20.87 2.75
N GLU A 71 8.25 -21.15 1.51
CA GLU A 71 9.06 -21.95 0.58
C GLU A 71 10.43 -21.33 0.34
N ALA A 72 10.46 -20.03 0.04
CA ALA A 72 11.71 -19.32 -0.23
C ALA A 72 12.69 -19.35 0.94
N GLU A 73 12.14 -19.20 2.16
CA GLU A 73 12.91 -19.27 3.40
C GLU A 73 13.48 -20.68 3.65
N VAL A 74 12.66 -21.70 3.42
CA VAL A 74 12.96 -23.08 3.78
C VAL A 74 13.87 -23.78 2.78
N LEU A 75 13.59 -23.65 1.48
CA LEU A 75 14.25 -24.45 0.44
C LEU A 75 15.46 -23.73 -0.15
N TYR A 76 15.42 -22.41 -0.22
CA TYR A 76 16.49 -21.63 -0.85
C TYR A 76 17.37 -20.91 0.17
N GLY A 77 17.11 -21.09 1.47
CA GLY A 77 17.90 -20.47 2.55
C GLY A 77 17.92 -18.94 2.47
N GLN A 78 16.99 -18.36 1.72
CA GLN A 78 16.82 -16.93 1.64
C GLN A 78 16.14 -16.54 2.94
N THR A 79 16.87 -16.01 3.93
CA THR A 79 16.26 -15.35 5.08
C THR A 79 15.51 -14.14 4.57
N THR A 80 14.27 -14.37 4.16
CA THR A 80 13.36 -13.42 3.57
C THR A 80 12.80 -12.51 4.67
N ARG A 81 13.68 -11.69 5.25
CA ARG A 81 13.27 -10.30 5.54
C ARG A 81 13.01 -9.53 4.23
N ALA A 82 13.37 -10.10 3.08
CA ALA A 82 12.82 -9.81 1.76
C ALA A 82 11.40 -10.42 1.63
N THR A 83 10.32 -9.73 1.97
CA THR A 83 9.60 -8.84 1.03
C THR A 83 9.35 -9.39 -0.39
N PHE A 84 9.30 -10.70 -0.59
CA PHE A 84 8.63 -11.24 -1.77
C PHE A 84 7.12 -11.32 -1.49
N GLY A 85 6.32 -10.63 -2.32
CA GLY A 85 4.86 -10.63 -2.23
C GLY A 85 4.22 -9.65 -1.22
N ARG A 86 4.96 -9.11 -0.25
CA ARG A 86 4.52 -7.96 0.56
C ARG A 86 4.78 -6.69 -0.23
N TYR A 87 3.76 -5.86 -0.40
CA TYR A 87 3.87 -4.54 -1.00
C TYR A 87 3.70 -3.46 0.07
N VAL A 88 4.10 -2.22 -0.24
CA VAL A 88 3.91 -1.08 0.66
C VAL A 88 2.42 -0.83 0.88
N THR A 89 1.97 -0.85 2.13
CA THR A 89 0.59 -0.55 2.54
C THR A 89 0.48 0.83 3.19
N VAL A 90 -0.74 1.33 3.36
CA VAL A 90 -0.97 2.59 4.10
C VAL A 90 -0.48 2.49 5.53
N ALA A 91 -0.68 1.35 6.20
CA ALA A 91 -0.20 1.13 7.55
C ALA A 91 1.33 1.24 7.62
N ASP A 92 2.06 0.78 6.59
CA ASP A 92 3.50 0.99 6.53
C ASP A 92 3.84 2.48 6.40
N CYS A 93 3.04 3.26 5.67
CA CYS A 93 3.25 4.69 5.47
C CYS A 93 3.02 5.53 6.72
N GLU A 94 2.20 5.09 7.67
CA GLU A 94 1.93 5.83 8.92
C GLU A 94 3.18 5.96 9.81
N ASP A 95 4.11 5.01 9.70
CA ASP A 95 5.36 4.98 10.48
C ASP A 95 6.57 5.55 9.69
N MET A 96 6.35 6.08 8.48
CA MET A 96 7.42 6.58 7.62
C MET A 96 7.85 8.01 7.95
N THR A 97 9.11 8.33 7.64
CA THR A 97 9.54 9.73 7.53
C THR A 97 8.94 10.39 6.29
N ALA A 98 8.86 11.72 6.28
CA ALA A 98 8.39 12.48 5.12
C ALA A 98 9.15 12.13 3.84
N LEU A 99 10.48 11.96 3.93
CA LEU A 99 11.32 11.54 2.82
C LEU A 99 10.98 10.13 2.30
N GLN A 100 10.75 9.16 3.20
CA GLN A 100 10.36 7.80 2.81
C GLN A 100 8.99 7.80 2.14
N PHE A 101 8.05 8.56 2.68
CA PHE A 101 6.72 8.70 2.10
C PHE A 101 6.78 9.35 0.71
N ALA A 102 7.57 10.41 0.53
CA ALA A 102 7.79 11.04 -0.76
C ALA A 102 8.33 10.06 -1.82
N ARG A 103 9.22 9.14 -1.44
CA ARG A 103 9.74 8.08 -2.34
C ARG A 103 8.65 7.08 -2.75
N VAL A 104 7.78 6.68 -1.81
CA VAL A 104 6.64 5.80 -2.12
C VAL A 104 5.72 6.47 -3.13
N ILE A 105 5.35 7.74 -2.90
CA ILE A 105 4.47 8.48 -3.81
C ILE A 105 5.14 8.75 -5.16
N HIS A 106 6.45 9.02 -5.17
CA HIS A 106 7.25 9.13 -6.39
C HIS A 106 7.14 7.88 -7.26
N LYS A 107 7.42 6.70 -6.68
CA LYS A 107 7.33 5.43 -7.40
C LYS A 107 5.91 5.05 -7.78
N LEU A 108 4.92 5.44 -6.98
CA LEU A 108 3.52 5.27 -7.31
C LEU A 108 3.16 6.00 -8.61
N PHE A 109 3.55 7.26 -8.76
CA PHE A 109 3.25 8.03 -9.96
C PHE A 109 4.11 7.66 -11.17
N GLU A 110 5.38 7.26 -10.96
CA GLU A 110 6.20 6.67 -12.03
C GLU A 110 5.54 5.42 -12.64
N HIS A 111 4.90 4.59 -11.80
CA HIS A 111 4.17 3.41 -12.29
C HIS A 111 3.03 3.78 -13.25
N PHE A 112 2.42 4.95 -13.09
CA PHE A 112 1.39 5.47 -14.00
C PHE A 112 1.95 6.26 -15.20
N GLY A 113 3.28 6.26 -15.38
CA GLY A 113 3.95 6.90 -16.52
C GLY A 113 4.18 8.40 -16.37
N TYR A 114 4.08 8.94 -15.15
CA TYR A 114 4.50 10.31 -14.88
C TYR A 114 6.01 10.39 -14.68
N GLN A 115 6.62 11.45 -15.19
CA GLN A 115 7.92 11.90 -14.72
C GLN A 115 7.70 12.69 -13.42
N VAL A 116 8.44 12.34 -12.37
CA VAL A 116 8.26 12.93 -11.04
C VAL A 116 9.53 13.66 -10.62
N ASP A 117 9.41 14.99 -10.48
CA ASP A 117 10.48 15.85 -10.00
C ASP A 117 10.24 16.17 -8.51
N PRO A 118 11.18 15.88 -7.60
CA PRO A 118 11.04 16.25 -6.20
C PRO A 118 11.12 17.78 -6.04
N LEU A 119 10.21 18.35 -5.25
CA LEU A 119 10.26 19.78 -4.88
C LEU A 119 10.96 19.93 -3.52
N ASP A 120 10.43 19.25 -2.51
CA ASP A 120 10.97 19.12 -1.16
C ASP A 120 10.44 17.83 -0.50
N GLU A 121 10.67 17.62 0.80
CA GLU A 121 10.18 16.43 1.51
C GLU A 121 8.65 16.36 1.64
N SER A 122 7.96 17.47 1.37
CA SER A 122 6.50 17.62 1.48
C SER A 122 5.81 17.83 0.13
N GLY A 123 6.55 17.71 -0.99
CA GLY A 123 6.01 18.06 -2.29
C GLY A 123 6.76 17.47 -3.48
N LEU A 124 6.00 17.14 -4.53
CA LEU A 124 6.48 16.63 -5.81
C LEU A 124 5.82 17.39 -6.96
N ILE A 125 6.45 17.40 -8.12
CA ILE A 125 5.87 17.90 -9.37
C ILE A 125 5.77 16.74 -10.36
N LEU A 126 4.56 16.45 -10.84
CA LEU A 126 4.30 15.45 -11.86
C LEU A 126 4.28 16.09 -13.23
N ARG A 127 4.94 15.44 -14.19
CA ARG A 127 4.92 15.81 -15.62
C ARG A 127 4.51 14.60 -16.45
N ALA A 128 3.66 14.84 -17.43
CA ALA A 128 3.34 13.85 -18.45
C ALA A 128 3.34 14.53 -19.82
N PRO A 129 3.68 13.80 -20.90
CA PRO A 129 3.63 14.36 -22.25
C PRO A 129 2.24 14.94 -22.56
N MET A 130 2.21 16.16 -23.09
CA MET A 130 0.99 16.86 -23.50
C MET A 130 -0.02 17.16 -22.38
N ARG A 131 0.38 17.08 -21.11
CA ARG A 131 -0.43 17.49 -19.95
C ARG A 131 0.24 18.63 -19.18
N PRO A 132 -0.54 19.54 -18.57
CA PRO A 132 0.02 20.52 -17.66
C PRO A 132 0.65 19.80 -16.44
N PRO A 133 1.74 20.36 -15.87
CA PRO A 133 2.34 19.83 -14.66
C PRO A 133 1.35 19.90 -13.48
N ILE A 134 1.47 18.95 -12.56
CA ILE A 134 0.60 18.81 -11.38
C ILE A 134 1.48 18.92 -10.13
N LEU A 135 1.08 19.78 -9.20
CA LEU A 135 1.70 19.85 -7.87
C LEU A 135 1.12 18.73 -7.00
N VAL A 136 1.97 18.00 -6.28
CA VAL A 136 1.54 17.02 -5.28
C VAL A 136 2.04 17.48 -3.92
N GLY A 137 1.14 17.77 -2.99
CA GLY A 137 1.45 17.98 -1.58
C GLY A 137 1.35 16.65 -0.82
N LEU A 138 2.24 16.47 0.16
CA LEU A 138 2.38 15.22 0.91
C LEU A 138 2.21 15.47 2.41
N GLU A 139 1.38 14.67 3.06
CA GLU A 139 1.20 14.69 4.52
C GLU A 139 1.22 13.26 5.09
N VAL A 140 2.30 12.92 5.78
CA VAL A 140 2.58 11.55 6.25
C VAL A 140 1.99 11.26 7.63
N HIS A 141 1.50 12.25 8.37
CA HIS A 141 0.94 12.00 9.70
C HIS A 141 -0.50 11.45 9.59
N ASN A 142 -0.80 10.38 10.33
CA ASN A 142 -2.15 9.84 10.46
C ASN A 142 -3.01 10.72 11.39
N ILE A 143 -3.43 11.86 10.86
CA ILE A 143 -4.24 12.86 11.56
C ILE A 143 -5.46 13.26 10.74
N VAL A 144 -6.36 14.02 11.35
CA VAL A 144 -7.42 14.71 10.62
C VAL A 144 -6.83 16.00 10.02
N ILE A 145 -6.89 16.11 8.70
CA ILE A 145 -6.41 17.24 7.93
C ILE A 145 -7.48 18.32 7.88
N HIS A 146 -7.11 19.51 8.33
CA HIS A 146 -7.96 20.70 8.34
C HIS A 146 -7.53 21.72 7.29
N GLN A 147 -8.37 22.75 7.10
CA GLN A 147 -8.19 23.81 6.10
C GLN A 147 -6.77 24.39 5.99
N PRO A 148 -6.00 24.66 7.07
CA PRO A 148 -4.68 25.28 6.95
C PRO A 148 -3.67 24.49 6.12
N VAL A 149 -3.74 23.16 6.14
CA VAL A 149 -2.85 22.28 5.35
C VAL A 149 -3.19 22.42 3.86
N ILE A 150 -4.48 22.52 3.54
CA ILE A 150 -4.98 22.70 2.17
C ILE A 150 -4.61 24.08 1.66
N ASP A 151 -4.78 25.11 2.47
CA ASP A 151 -4.40 26.48 2.12
C ASP A 151 -2.89 26.59 1.80
N HIS A 152 -2.05 25.87 2.54
CA HIS A 152 -0.61 25.78 2.26
C HIS A 152 -0.32 25.14 0.88
N VAL A 153 -1.03 24.08 0.52
CA VAL A 153 -0.90 23.46 -0.82
C VAL A 153 -1.39 24.39 -1.93
N ILE A 154 -2.50 25.11 -1.70
CA ILE A 154 -3.04 26.10 -2.65
C ILE A 154 -2.10 27.28 -2.81
N GLN A 155 -1.46 27.73 -1.73
CA GLN A 155 -0.44 28.76 -1.81
C GLN A 155 0.73 28.30 -2.69
N ARG A 156 1.27 27.10 -2.45
CA ARG A 156 2.33 26.51 -3.28
C ARG A 156 1.90 26.35 -4.74
N GLN A 157 0.66 25.94 -4.98
CA GLN A 157 0.09 25.85 -6.32
C GLN A 157 0.17 27.19 -7.07
N ARG A 158 -0.14 28.30 -6.39
CA ARG A 158 -0.04 29.66 -6.96
C ARG A 158 1.41 30.08 -7.18
N GLU A 159 2.29 29.84 -6.20
CA GLU A 159 3.72 30.18 -6.27
C GLU A 159 4.41 29.50 -7.46
N HIS A 160 4.04 28.25 -7.75
CA HIS A 160 4.56 27.49 -8.88
C HIS A 160 3.74 27.64 -10.17
N ASN A 161 2.72 28.51 -10.17
CA ASN A 161 1.81 28.76 -11.29
C ASN A 161 1.20 27.48 -11.90
N MET A 162 0.74 26.58 -11.03
CA MET A 162 0.19 25.28 -11.38
C MET A 162 -1.34 25.35 -11.47
N SER A 163 -1.93 24.79 -12.52
CA SER A 163 -3.39 24.74 -12.68
C SER A 163 -4.06 23.63 -11.88
N HIS A 164 -3.31 22.59 -11.52
CA HIS A 164 -3.81 21.39 -10.83
C HIS A 164 -2.89 21.03 -9.65
N ALA A 165 -3.48 20.66 -8.53
CA ALA A 165 -2.78 20.15 -7.36
C ALA A 165 -3.46 18.89 -6.81
N ILE A 166 -2.70 18.03 -6.13
CA ILE A 166 -3.19 16.86 -5.41
C ILE A 166 -2.61 16.93 -4.00
N LEU A 167 -3.43 16.80 -2.96
CA LEU A 167 -2.96 16.57 -1.59
C LEU A 167 -3.13 15.11 -1.24
N VAL A 168 -2.02 14.42 -0.99
CA VAL A 168 -1.98 13.02 -0.60
C VAL A 168 -1.64 12.91 0.88
N THR A 169 -2.48 12.20 1.63
CA THR A 169 -2.26 11.93 3.05
C THR A 169 -2.54 10.47 3.41
N VAL A 170 -1.89 9.97 4.46
CA VAL A 170 -2.28 8.69 5.11
C VAL A 170 -3.48 8.86 6.06
N GLY A 171 -3.76 10.10 6.48
CA GLY A 171 -4.84 10.44 7.38
C GLY A 171 -6.19 10.61 6.68
N ARG A 172 -7.07 11.41 7.28
CA ARG A 172 -8.41 11.70 6.77
C ARG A 172 -8.66 13.19 6.69
N PHE A 173 -9.55 13.59 5.80
CA PHE A 173 -9.96 14.98 5.65
C PHE A 173 -11.10 15.33 6.61
N GLY A 174 -10.99 16.49 7.27
CA GLY A 174 -12.05 17.03 8.13
C GLY A 174 -13.28 17.47 7.35
N GLU A 175 -14.44 17.50 8.01
CA GLU A 175 -15.70 17.96 7.40
C GLU A 175 -15.73 19.48 7.16
N ASP A 176 -14.79 20.21 7.76
CA ASP A 176 -14.66 21.67 7.73
C ASP A 176 -13.96 22.22 6.47
N ILE A 177 -13.60 21.35 5.53
CA ILE A 177 -12.84 21.73 4.34
C ILE A 177 -13.72 22.46 3.33
N VAL A 178 -13.30 23.66 2.96
CA VAL A 178 -13.90 24.48 1.93
C VAL A 178 -12.86 24.71 0.82
N LEU A 179 -13.14 24.17 -0.36
CA LEU A 179 -12.28 24.39 -1.52
C LEU A 179 -12.58 25.77 -2.14
N PRO A 180 -11.60 26.68 -2.24
CA PRO A 180 -11.84 28.01 -2.76
C PRO A 180 -12.21 27.98 -4.25
N LEU A 181 -13.22 28.76 -4.62
CA LEU A 181 -13.65 28.94 -6.00
C LEU A 181 -12.62 29.78 -6.76
N GLY A 182 -12.13 29.27 -7.91
CA GLY A 182 -11.27 30.02 -8.84
C GLY A 182 -9.76 29.77 -8.72
N THR A 183 -9.30 28.96 -7.78
CA THR A 183 -7.89 28.54 -7.65
C THR A 183 -7.65 27.16 -8.25
N GLY A 184 -7.55 27.07 -9.58
CA GLY A 184 -7.28 25.80 -10.25
C GLY A 184 -8.18 24.67 -9.75
N THR A 185 -7.70 23.42 -9.84
CA THR A 185 -8.37 22.28 -9.20
C THR A 185 -7.42 21.64 -8.19
N ILE A 186 -7.91 21.37 -6.99
CA ILE A 186 -7.20 20.56 -5.99
C ILE A 186 -7.96 19.26 -5.75
N GLU A 187 -7.27 18.13 -5.91
CA GLU A 187 -7.79 16.81 -5.54
C GLU A 187 -7.30 16.40 -4.16
N LEU A 188 -8.19 15.77 -3.38
CA LEU A 188 -7.91 15.29 -2.04
C LEU A 188 -7.84 13.76 -2.05
N TRP A 189 -6.71 13.19 -1.63
CA TRP A 189 -6.45 11.76 -1.58
C TRP A 189 -6.14 11.37 -0.14
N ASP A 190 -7.11 10.75 0.52
CA ASP A 190 -7.01 10.29 1.90
C ASP A 190 -6.34 8.91 1.98
N GLY A 191 -6.13 8.42 3.20
CA GLY A 191 -5.54 7.12 3.45
C GLY A 191 -6.30 5.97 2.77
N ASP A 192 -7.64 6.05 2.69
CA ASP A 192 -8.44 5.01 2.04
C ASP A 192 -8.21 4.98 0.52
N ARG A 193 -8.20 6.14 -0.15
CA ARG A 193 -7.89 6.24 -1.60
C ARG A 193 -6.44 5.87 -1.90
N LEU A 194 -5.51 6.30 -1.05
CA LEU A 194 -4.10 5.95 -1.17
C LEU A 194 -3.90 4.44 -1.02
N GLY A 195 -4.55 3.82 -0.05
CA GLY A 195 -4.49 2.37 0.19
C GLY A 195 -4.99 1.55 -0.98
N ALA A 196 -6.12 1.97 -1.58
CA ALA A 196 -6.63 1.31 -2.77
C ALA A 196 -5.64 1.37 -3.96
N LEU A 197 -4.91 2.49 -4.10
CA LEU A 197 -3.89 2.63 -5.15
C LEU A 197 -2.66 1.77 -4.87
N LEU A 198 -2.18 1.76 -3.62
CA LEU A 198 -1.06 0.92 -3.20
C LEU A 198 -1.37 -0.58 -3.36
N ASP A 199 -2.59 -1.01 -2.99
CA ASP A 199 -3.08 -2.38 -3.17
C ASP A 199 -3.12 -2.81 -4.65
N ARG A 200 -3.43 -1.86 -5.53
CA ARG A 200 -3.51 -2.08 -6.98
C ARG A 200 -2.13 -2.15 -7.63
N VAL A 201 -1.24 -1.24 -7.27
CA VAL A 201 0.10 -1.14 -7.87
C VAL A 201 1.05 -2.18 -7.29
N ARG A 202 0.89 -2.50 -6.00
CA ARG A 202 1.73 -3.43 -5.24
C ARG A 202 3.22 -3.07 -5.31
N LEU A 203 3.55 -1.84 -4.88
CA LEU A 203 4.93 -1.35 -4.85
C LEU A 203 5.81 -2.24 -3.96
N ASP A 204 6.98 -2.61 -4.47
CA ASP A 204 8.01 -3.33 -3.73
C ASP A 204 8.53 -2.44 -2.58
N PRO A 205 8.57 -2.91 -1.32
CA PRO A 205 9.11 -2.12 -0.21
C PRO A 205 10.61 -1.79 -0.34
N ALA A 206 11.34 -2.40 -1.28
CA ALA A 206 12.67 -1.95 -1.67
C ALA A 206 12.71 -0.46 -2.09
N VAL A 207 11.58 0.12 -2.51
CA VAL A 207 11.42 1.56 -2.77
C VAL A 207 11.79 2.44 -1.57
N LEU A 208 11.69 1.92 -0.34
CA LEU A 208 12.05 2.66 0.87
C LEU A 208 13.57 2.89 1.00
N LEU A 209 14.36 2.06 0.32
CA LEU A 209 15.83 2.05 0.41
C LEU A 209 16.51 2.84 -0.72
N SER A 210 15.79 3.14 -1.81
CA SER A 210 16.30 3.87 -2.98
C SER A 210 16.29 5.37 -2.82
#